data_AF-A0A661G8W5-F1
#
_entry.id   AF-A0A661G8W5-F1
#
_cell.length_a   1.000
_cell.length_b   1.000
_cell.length_c   1.000
_cell.angle_alpha   90.00
_cell.angle_beta   90.00
_cell.angle_gamma   90.00
#
_symmetry.space_group_name_H-M   'P 1'
#
loop_
_entity.id
_entity.type
_entity.pdbx_description
1 polymer ?
#
loop_
_entity_poly.entity_id
_entity_poly.type
_entity_poly.pdbx_seq_one_letter_code
_entity_poly.pdbx_strand_id
1 'polypeptide(L)'
;MLSYTKLVERIVNKINKRIKIMRIILSCLVIVLMSFSAMAEHHDAENADLHAAIKAFDHAYANNDVEDYFSFYADDATVYFGDDARVDIAAYHEMWIGLMEAGGGVELNEMSDLQVQVMPSGDVAIATSFIDNRTRSPEGTTNTSRAFETDVWQKIDGKWQIISLHYTGITPDE
;
A
#
# COMPACT_ATOMS: atom_id res chain seq x y z
N MET A 1 -71.08 -14.36 -13.45
CA MET A 1 -70.77 -12.91 -13.52
C MET A 1 -70.08 -12.54 -12.21
N LEU A 2 -68.75 -12.42 -12.17
CA LEU A 2 -68.07 -11.92 -10.95
C LEU A 2 -68.51 -10.46 -10.77
N SER A 3 -69.03 -10.11 -9.59
CA SER A 3 -69.31 -8.72 -9.25
C SER A 3 -68.05 -7.88 -9.48
N TYR A 4 -68.21 -6.75 -10.17
CA TYR A 4 -67.16 -5.78 -10.47
C TYR A 4 -66.29 -5.47 -9.24
N THR A 5 -66.90 -5.44 -8.05
CA THR A 5 -66.25 -5.23 -6.76
C THR A 5 -65.17 -6.28 -6.44
N LYS A 6 -65.45 -7.58 -6.71
CA LYS A 6 -64.49 -8.67 -6.44
C LYS A 6 -63.30 -8.65 -7.42
N LEU A 7 -63.50 -8.13 -8.63
CA LEU A 7 -62.44 -8.00 -9.62
C LEU A 7 -61.46 -6.89 -9.23
N VAL A 8 -61.99 -5.73 -8.81
CA VAL A 8 -61.20 -4.59 -8.34
C VAL A 8 -60.37 -4.97 -7.11
N GLU A 9 -60.99 -5.63 -6.13
CA GLU A 9 -60.31 -6.07 -4.90
C GLU A 9 -59.14 -7.04 -5.18
N ARG A 10 -59.31 -7.94 -6.16
CA ARG A 10 -58.26 -8.88 -6.58
C ARG A 10 -57.08 -8.18 -7.26
N ILE A 11 -57.35 -7.14 -8.06
CA ILE A 11 -56.31 -6.34 -8.73
C ILE A 11 -55.53 -5.54 -7.69
N VAL A 12 -56.21 -4.86 -6.77
CA VAL A 12 -55.60 -4.08 -5.69
C VAL A 12 -54.71 -4.96 -4.81
N ASN A 13 -55.19 -6.14 -4.41
CA ASN A 13 -54.38 -7.08 -3.61
C ASN A 13 -53.14 -7.58 -4.35
N LYS A 14 -53.23 -7.80 -5.66
CA LYS A 14 -52.09 -8.21 -6.50
C LYS A 14 -51.03 -7.10 -6.60
N ILE A 15 -51.46 -5.84 -6.75
CA ILE A 15 -50.58 -4.66 -6.77
C ILE A 15 -49.90 -4.48 -5.41
N ASN A 16 -50.65 -4.53 -4.31
CA ASN A 16 -50.11 -4.40 -2.96
C ASN A 16 -49.08 -5.51 -2.63
N LYS A 17 -49.33 -6.75 -3.06
CA LYS A 17 -48.38 -7.85 -2.91
C LYS A 17 -47.08 -7.59 -3.69
N ARG A 18 -47.16 -7.07 -4.92
CA ARG A 18 -45.97 -6.70 -5.72
C ARG A 18 -45.18 -5.55 -5.09
N ILE A 19 -45.86 -4.52 -4.58
CA ILE A 19 -45.21 -3.39 -3.88
C ILE A 19 -44.50 -3.89 -2.61
N LYS A 20 -45.14 -4.80 -1.84
CA LYS A 20 -44.53 -5.37 -0.63
C LYS A 20 -43.30 -6.22 -0.96
N ILE A 21 -43.35 -7.04 -2.00
CA ILE A 21 -42.19 -7.84 -2.47
C ILE A 21 -41.06 -6.92 -2.97
N MET A 22 -41.39 -5.90 -3.77
CA MET A 22 -40.40 -4.95 -4.28
C MET A 22 -39.72 -4.15 -3.16
N ARG A 23 -40.47 -3.77 -2.11
CA ARG A 23 -39.91 -3.16 -0.90
C ARG A 23 -38.94 -4.08 -0.18
N ILE A 24 -39.28 -5.38 -0.03
CA ILE A 24 -38.38 -6.36 0.61
C ILE A 24 -37.10 -6.52 -0.22
N ILE A 25 -37.21 -6.66 -1.54
CA ILE A 25 -36.05 -6.79 -2.43
C ILE A 25 -35.16 -5.54 -2.33
N LEU A 26 -35.76 -4.34 -2.36
CA LEU A 26 -35.02 -3.08 -2.25
C LEU A 26 -34.33 -2.96 -0.88
N SER A 27 -34.99 -3.35 0.21
CA SER A 27 -34.38 -3.39 1.55
C SER A 27 -33.22 -4.38 1.64
N CYS A 28 -33.33 -5.58 1.05
CA CYS A 28 -32.23 -6.54 1.01
C CYS A 28 -31.05 -6.04 0.18
N LEU A 29 -31.31 -5.39 -0.97
CA LEU A 29 -30.25 -4.82 -1.81
C LEU A 29 -29.48 -3.72 -1.08
N VAL A 30 -30.18 -2.85 -0.34
CA VAL A 30 -29.55 -1.78 0.46
C VAL A 30 -28.67 -2.37 1.56
N ILE A 31 -29.10 -3.42 2.26
CA ILE A 31 -28.29 -4.07 3.30
C ILE A 31 -27.01 -4.67 2.71
N VAL A 32 -27.12 -5.37 1.58
CA VAL A 32 -25.96 -5.96 0.89
C VAL A 32 -24.97 -4.88 0.45
N LEU A 33 -25.44 -3.77 -0.13
CA LEU A 33 -24.58 -2.66 -0.56
C LEU A 33 -23.87 -1.97 0.61
N MET A 34 -24.55 -1.79 1.76
CA MET A 34 -23.92 -1.22 2.96
C MET A 34 -22.80 -2.11 3.54
N SER A 35 -22.94 -3.44 3.43
CA SER A 35 -21.89 -4.37 3.89
C SER A 35 -20.60 -4.29 3.06
N PHE A 36 -20.68 -3.96 1.76
CA PHE A 36 -19.48 -3.82 0.92
C PHE A 36 -18.68 -2.54 1.25
N SER A 37 -19.36 -1.42 1.52
CA SER A 37 -18.68 -0.16 1.87
C SER A 37 -17.95 -0.23 3.21
N ALA A 38 -18.54 -0.91 4.21
CA ALA A 38 -17.92 -1.07 5.52
C ALA A 38 -16.64 -1.93 5.49
N MET A 39 -16.50 -2.86 4.54
CA MET A 39 -15.32 -3.71 4.44
C MET A 39 -14.11 -2.97 3.82
N ALA A 40 -14.35 -2.04 2.90
CA ALA A 40 -13.29 -1.25 2.27
C ALA A 40 -12.66 -0.24 3.24
N GLU A 41 -13.45 0.46 4.06
CA GLU A 41 -12.93 1.38 5.09
C GLU A 41 -12.23 0.64 6.25
N HIS A 42 -12.61 -0.60 6.55
CA HIS A 42 -12.02 -1.37 7.64
C HIS A 42 -10.57 -1.80 7.35
N HIS A 43 -10.25 -2.17 6.11
CA HIS A 43 -8.91 -2.64 5.74
C HIS A 43 -7.82 -1.56 5.89
N ASP A 44 -8.13 -0.30 5.54
CA ASP A 44 -7.21 0.83 5.71
C ASP A 44 -7.00 1.18 7.19
N ALA A 45 -8.05 1.03 8.02
CA ALA A 45 -7.96 1.26 9.46
C ALA A 45 -7.23 0.12 10.20
N GLU A 46 -7.35 -1.12 9.73
CA GLU A 46 -6.83 -2.34 10.35
C GLU A 46 -5.30 -2.46 10.24
N ASN A 47 -4.67 -1.77 9.30
CA ASN A 47 -3.21 -1.76 9.09
C ASN A 47 -2.64 -0.33 9.01
N ALA A 48 -3.25 0.62 9.72
CA ALA A 48 -2.83 2.02 9.71
C ALA A 48 -1.38 2.22 10.19
N ASP A 49 -0.91 1.37 11.11
CA ASP A 49 0.47 1.37 11.61
C ASP A 49 1.48 0.91 10.55
N LEU A 50 1.17 -0.11 9.75
CA LEU A 50 1.98 -0.55 8.60
C LEU A 50 2.08 0.56 7.56
N HIS A 51 0.95 1.17 7.18
CA HIS A 51 0.95 2.28 6.22
C HIS A 51 1.72 3.50 6.72
N ALA A 52 1.68 3.76 8.03
CA ALA A 52 2.48 4.81 8.64
C ALA A 52 3.98 4.48 8.58
N ALA A 53 4.37 3.22 8.82
CA ALA A 53 5.75 2.77 8.70
C ALA A 53 6.29 2.88 7.26
N ILE A 54 5.52 2.44 6.26
CA ILE A 54 5.90 2.55 4.83
C ILE A 54 6.13 4.02 4.45
N LYS A 55 5.22 4.93 4.85
CA LYS A 55 5.37 6.36 4.58
C LYS A 55 6.55 6.99 5.33
N ALA A 56 6.82 6.54 6.55
CA ALA A 56 7.94 7.03 7.34
C ALA A 56 9.28 6.58 6.75
N PHE A 57 9.37 5.35 6.24
CA PHE A 57 10.53 4.85 5.51
C PHE A 57 10.84 5.67 4.25
N ASP A 58 9.83 5.86 3.39
CA ASP A 58 9.94 6.71 2.19
C ASP A 58 10.37 8.14 2.53
N HIS A 59 9.75 8.72 3.56
CA HIS A 59 10.05 10.07 4.02
C HIS A 59 11.46 10.21 4.62
N ALA A 60 11.94 9.22 5.37
CA ALA A 60 13.30 9.22 5.92
C ALA A 60 14.33 9.23 4.79
N TYR A 61 14.12 8.39 3.76
CA TYR A 61 14.97 8.37 2.57
C TYR A 61 14.94 9.70 1.81
N ALA A 62 13.75 10.23 1.53
CA ALA A 62 13.57 11.49 0.81
C ALA A 62 14.25 12.69 1.49
N ASN A 63 14.30 12.68 2.83
CA ASN A 63 14.88 13.77 3.62
C ASN A 63 16.33 13.53 4.04
N ASN A 64 16.96 12.45 3.55
CA ASN A 64 18.32 12.09 3.93
C ASN A 64 18.50 11.81 5.44
N ASP A 65 17.45 11.33 6.11
CA ASP A 65 17.52 10.90 7.51
C ASP A 65 18.07 9.47 7.56
N VAL A 66 19.40 9.38 7.55
CA VAL A 66 20.11 8.10 7.42
C VAL A 66 19.73 7.15 8.56
N GLU A 67 19.78 7.59 9.81
CA GLU A 67 19.53 6.69 10.95
C GLU A 67 18.06 6.21 10.97
N ASP A 68 17.10 7.11 10.73
CA ASP A 68 15.70 6.72 10.67
C ASP A 68 15.44 5.77 9.50
N TYR A 69 16.02 6.01 8.32
CA TYR A 69 15.88 5.13 7.15
C TYR A 69 16.40 3.73 7.44
N PHE A 70 17.60 3.62 8.03
CA PHE A 70 18.20 2.33 8.34
C PHE A 70 17.49 1.59 9.50
N SER A 71 16.82 2.32 10.39
CA SER A 71 16.04 1.72 11.49
C SER A 71 14.86 0.84 11.04
N PHE A 72 14.41 1.01 9.79
CA PHE A 72 13.35 0.19 9.22
C PHE A 72 13.83 -1.17 8.74
N TYR A 73 15.13 -1.41 8.54
CA TYR A 73 15.62 -2.74 8.20
C TYR A 73 15.69 -3.64 9.44
N ALA A 74 15.33 -4.90 9.29
CA ALA A 74 15.66 -5.92 10.27
C ALA A 74 17.16 -6.24 10.23
N ASP A 75 17.72 -6.70 11.35
CA ASP A 75 19.16 -7.03 11.47
C ASP A 75 19.61 -8.07 10.43
N ASP A 76 18.71 -8.96 10.00
CA ASP A 76 18.94 -10.02 9.03
C ASP A 76 18.26 -9.78 7.67
N ALA A 77 17.90 -8.53 7.37
CA ALA A 77 17.23 -8.17 6.13
C ALA A 77 18.05 -8.57 4.89
N THR A 78 17.37 -9.11 3.87
CA THR A 78 17.99 -9.41 2.57
C THR A 78 17.56 -8.41 1.50
N VAL A 79 18.51 -7.67 0.94
CA VAL A 79 18.21 -6.56 0.03
C VAL A 79 18.92 -6.68 -1.31
N TYR A 80 18.22 -6.29 -2.37
CA TYR A 80 18.71 -6.23 -3.75
C TYR A 80 18.34 -4.88 -4.37
N PHE A 81 19.33 -4.09 -4.83
CA PHE A 81 19.11 -2.79 -5.48
C PHE A 81 19.34 -2.82 -7.01
N GLY A 82 19.14 -3.98 -7.65
CA GLY A 82 19.30 -4.14 -9.10
C GLY A 82 20.70 -4.58 -9.56
N ASP A 83 21.62 -4.80 -8.62
CA ASP A 83 22.95 -5.36 -8.85
C ASP A 83 22.95 -6.90 -8.87
N ASP A 84 24.06 -7.51 -9.31
CA ASP A 84 24.25 -8.97 -9.40
C ASP A 84 24.38 -9.68 -8.02
N ALA A 85 24.24 -8.97 -6.90
CA ALA A 85 24.50 -9.49 -5.57
C ALA A 85 23.56 -8.91 -4.49
N ARG A 86 23.49 -9.62 -3.36
CA ARG A 86 22.86 -9.09 -2.13
C ARG A 86 23.70 -7.94 -1.58
N VAL A 87 23.00 -6.95 -1.05
CA VAL A 87 23.59 -5.79 -0.39
C VAL A 87 23.97 -6.16 1.04
N ASP A 88 25.18 -5.77 1.45
CA ASP A 88 25.58 -5.74 2.86
C ASP A 88 25.02 -4.45 3.47
N ILE A 89 23.99 -4.57 4.31
CA ILE A 89 23.26 -3.41 4.86
C ILE A 89 24.16 -2.54 5.75
N ALA A 90 25.10 -3.14 6.49
CA ALA A 90 26.03 -2.36 7.32
C ALA A 90 26.99 -1.55 6.45
N ALA A 91 27.54 -2.16 5.39
CA ALA A 91 28.37 -1.43 4.44
C ALA A 91 27.59 -0.35 3.68
N TYR A 92 26.33 -0.61 3.35
CA TYR A 92 25.43 0.34 2.71
C TYR A 92 25.12 1.53 3.63
N HIS A 93 24.92 1.31 4.93
CA HIS A 93 24.74 2.37 5.93
C HIS A 93 25.96 3.29 6.01
N GLU A 94 27.16 2.71 6.15
CA GLU A 94 28.42 3.48 6.17
C GLU A 94 28.62 4.28 4.87
N MET A 95 28.26 3.71 3.72
CA MET A 95 28.29 4.42 2.44
C MET A 95 27.35 5.63 2.43
N TRP A 96 26.14 5.51 2.98
CA TRP A 96 25.18 6.62 3.08
C TRP A 96 25.66 7.73 4.02
N ILE A 97 26.25 7.38 5.16
CA ILE A 97 26.87 8.36 6.06
C ILE A 97 27.93 9.16 5.30
N GLY A 98 28.85 8.48 4.60
CA GLY A 98 29.89 9.15 3.82
C GLY A 98 29.33 10.02 2.69
N LEU A 99 28.25 9.59 2.03
CA LEU A 99 27.58 10.37 1.00
C LEU A 99 27.00 11.68 1.56
N MET A 100 26.39 11.64 2.75
CA MET A 100 25.85 12.84 3.41
C MET A 100 26.94 13.80 3.83
N GLU A 101 27.99 13.29 4.47
CA GLU A 101 29.14 14.11 4.89
C GLU A 101 29.82 14.82 3.72
N ALA A 102 29.85 14.16 2.56
CA ALA A 102 30.39 14.72 1.33
C ALA A 102 29.43 15.68 0.59
N GLY A 103 28.20 15.89 1.08
CA GLY A 103 27.22 16.81 0.51
C GLY A 103 26.35 16.24 -0.62
N GLY A 104 26.42 14.93 -0.85
CA GLY A 104 25.51 14.21 -1.73
C GLY A 104 24.15 13.95 -1.09
N GLY A 105 23.36 13.08 -1.72
CA GLY A 105 22.12 12.53 -1.15
C GLY A 105 20.93 12.47 -2.11
N VAL A 106 19.75 12.34 -1.54
CA VAL A 106 18.46 12.29 -2.25
C VAL A 106 17.92 13.72 -2.43
N GLU A 107 17.46 14.03 -3.64
CA GLU A 107 16.76 15.27 -3.97
C GLU A 107 15.27 15.05 -4.28
N LEU A 108 14.90 13.81 -4.62
CA LEU A 108 13.53 13.40 -4.89
C LEU A 108 13.38 11.92 -4.56
N ASN A 109 12.34 11.58 -3.82
CA ASN A 109 11.81 10.23 -3.76
C ASN A 109 10.29 10.32 -3.70
N GLU A 110 9.61 9.91 -4.77
CA GLU A 110 8.16 9.90 -4.84
C GLU A 110 7.65 8.48 -5.06
N MET A 111 6.96 7.95 -4.05
CA MET A 111 6.27 6.67 -4.14
C MET A 111 4.89 6.82 -4.79
N SER A 112 4.56 5.95 -5.72
CA SER A 112 3.25 5.90 -6.39
C SER A 112 2.74 4.47 -6.57
N ASP A 113 1.42 4.34 -6.73
CA ASP A 113 0.72 3.04 -6.89
C ASP A 113 1.08 2.01 -5.80
N LEU A 114 1.08 2.45 -4.54
CA LEU A 114 1.32 1.56 -3.40
C LEU A 114 0.21 0.50 -3.32
N GLN A 115 0.59 -0.76 -3.41
CA GLN A 115 -0.26 -1.93 -3.19
C GLN A 115 0.25 -2.69 -1.96
N VAL A 116 -0.65 -3.00 -1.02
CA VAL A 116 -0.29 -3.68 0.24
C VAL A 116 -1.09 -4.98 0.37
N GLN A 117 -0.38 -6.07 0.65
CA GLN A 117 -0.95 -7.40 0.90
C GLN A 117 -0.51 -7.87 2.28
N VAL A 118 -1.44 -7.88 3.25
CA VAL A 118 -1.18 -8.37 4.61
C VAL A 118 -1.48 -9.86 4.68
N MET A 119 -0.54 -10.64 5.23
CA MET A 119 -0.69 -12.08 5.39
C MET A 119 -1.72 -12.40 6.48
N PRO A 120 -2.35 -13.60 6.48
CA PRO A 120 -3.41 -13.94 7.43
C PRO A 120 -3.04 -13.83 8.92
N SER A 121 -1.75 -13.89 9.26
CA SER A 121 -1.24 -13.69 10.62
C SER A 121 -1.31 -12.23 11.09
N GLY A 122 -1.39 -11.26 10.16
CA GLY A 122 -1.43 -9.83 10.46
C GLY A 122 -0.08 -9.20 10.82
N ASP A 123 0.99 -10.00 10.90
CA ASP A 123 2.34 -9.58 11.30
C ASP A 123 3.35 -9.63 10.16
N VAL A 124 2.93 -9.99 8.95
CA VAL A 124 3.75 -9.97 7.74
C VAL A 124 2.95 -9.32 6.63
N ALA A 125 3.60 -8.47 5.83
CA ALA A 125 2.98 -7.85 4.67
C ALA A 125 3.96 -7.72 3.51
N ILE A 126 3.42 -7.62 2.31
CA ILE A 126 4.15 -7.28 1.09
C ILE A 126 3.64 -5.93 0.61
N ALA A 127 4.54 -4.97 0.44
CA ALA A 127 4.26 -3.69 -0.20
C ALA A 127 4.95 -3.64 -1.55
N THR A 128 4.25 -3.22 -2.59
CA THR A 128 4.83 -2.99 -3.93
C THR A 128 4.47 -1.60 -4.41
N SER A 129 5.39 -0.90 -5.04
CA SER A 129 5.20 0.47 -5.49
C SER A 129 6.09 0.80 -6.70
N PHE A 130 5.81 1.95 -7.32
CA PHE A 130 6.78 2.62 -8.20
C PHE A 130 7.46 3.75 -7.46
N ILE A 131 8.76 3.92 -7.69
CA ILE A 131 9.55 5.00 -7.14
C ILE A 131 10.09 5.86 -8.27
N ASP A 132 9.76 7.15 -8.28
CA ASP A 132 10.48 8.16 -9.06
C ASP A 132 11.55 8.80 -8.15
N ASN A 133 12.82 8.60 -8.49
CA ASN A 133 13.95 8.96 -7.63
C ASN A 133 14.91 9.93 -8.34
N ARG A 134 15.50 10.86 -7.57
CA ARG A 134 16.67 11.64 -7.98
C ARG A 134 17.69 11.71 -6.86
N THR A 135 18.91 11.27 -7.13
CA THR A 135 20.06 11.43 -6.22
C THR A 135 21.05 12.46 -6.77
N ARG A 136 21.86 13.02 -5.88
CA ARG A 136 22.95 13.94 -6.16
C ARG A 136 24.26 13.38 -5.57
N SER A 137 25.31 13.37 -6.39
CA SER A 137 26.69 13.09 -5.95
C SER A 137 27.29 14.27 -5.18
N PRO A 138 28.38 14.07 -4.42
CA PRO A 138 29.13 15.16 -3.79
C PRO A 138 29.55 16.28 -4.75
N GLU A 139 29.84 15.93 -6.00
CA GLU A 139 30.23 16.85 -7.07
C GLU A 139 29.04 17.60 -7.70
N GLY A 140 27.81 17.33 -7.25
CA GLY A 140 26.59 17.98 -7.71
C GLY A 140 25.96 17.37 -8.96
N THR A 141 26.52 16.28 -9.49
CA THR A 141 25.91 15.55 -10.61
C THR A 141 24.68 14.80 -10.11
N THR A 142 23.55 14.95 -10.80
CA THR A 142 22.29 14.28 -10.46
C THR A 142 22.05 13.05 -11.34
N ASN A 143 21.40 12.05 -10.76
CA ASN A 143 20.91 10.87 -11.46
C ASN A 143 19.41 10.74 -11.19
N THR A 144 18.61 10.64 -12.24
CA THR A 144 17.16 10.45 -12.13
C THR A 144 16.82 9.05 -12.63
N SER A 145 16.00 8.33 -11.87
CA SER A 145 15.58 6.99 -12.21
C SER A 145 14.11 6.78 -11.86
N ARG A 146 13.53 5.74 -12.46
CA ARG A 146 12.25 5.18 -12.07
C ARG A 146 12.45 3.70 -11.78
N ALA A 147 11.77 3.16 -10.79
CA ALA A 147 11.92 1.76 -10.41
C ALA A 147 10.62 1.11 -9.94
N PHE A 148 10.63 -0.22 -9.94
CA PHE A 148 9.73 -1.03 -9.12
C PHE A 148 10.40 -1.31 -7.78
N GLU A 149 9.66 -1.19 -6.69
CA GLU A 149 10.10 -1.57 -5.35
C GLU A 149 9.14 -2.62 -4.76
N THR A 150 9.70 -3.61 -4.08
CA THR A 150 8.96 -4.63 -3.34
C THR A 150 9.59 -4.80 -1.97
N ASP A 151 8.82 -4.50 -0.93
CA ASP A 151 9.22 -4.64 0.46
C ASP A 151 8.42 -5.75 1.12
N VAL A 152 9.11 -6.63 1.82
CA VAL A 152 8.51 -7.60 2.73
C VAL A 152 8.70 -7.07 4.14
N TRP A 153 7.58 -6.71 4.76
CA TRP A 153 7.50 -6.17 6.10
C TRP A 153 7.14 -7.26 7.10
N GLN A 154 7.77 -7.26 8.26
CA GLN A 154 7.41 -8.08 9.41
C GLN A 154 7.30 -7.22 10.66
N LYS A 155 6.31 -7.50 11.49
CA LYS A 155 6.14 -6.88 12.80
C LYS A 155 7.01 -7.61 13.83
N ILE A 156 8.15 -7.02 14.17
CA ILE A 156 9.14 -7.55 15.12
C ILE A 156 9.08 -6.69 16.37
N ASP A 157 8.82 -7.30 17.53
CA ASP A 157 8.67 -6.61 18.82
C ASP A 157 7.71 -5.40 18.79
N GLY A 158 6.64 -5.53 18.00
CA GLY A 158 5.60 -4.51 17.84
C GLY A 158 5.92 -3.40 16.84
N LYS A 159 7.08 -3.43 16.18
CA LYS A 159 7.49 -2.48 15.14
C LYS A 159 7.53 -3.15 13.77
N TRP A 160 7.07 -2.45 12.75
CA TRP A 160 7.20 -2.92 11.37
C TRP A 160 8.61 -2.67 10.86
N GLN A 161 9.28 -3.73 10.41
CA GLN A 161 10.61 -3.70 9.82
C GLN A 161 10.63 -4.48 8.50
N ILE A 162 11.49 -4.06 7.58
CA ILE A 162 11.74 -4.68 6.29
C ILE A 162 12.69 -5.87 6.51
N ILE A 163 12.21 -7.08 6.19
CA ILE A 163 13.02 -8.30 6.22
C ILE A 163 13.54 -8.68 4.84
N SER A 164 12.93 -8.15 3.77
CA SER A 164 13.44 -8.29 2.41
C SER A 164 13.02 -7.11 1.56
N LEU A 165 13.92 -6.62 0.72
CA LEU A 165 13.62 -5.56 -0.25
C LEU A 165 14.19 -5.92 -1.62
N HIS A 166 13.42 -5.66 -2.67
CA HIS A 166 13.91 -5.70 -4.04
C HIS A 166 13.53 -4.43 -4.78
N TYR A 167 14.54 -3.74 -5.29
CA TYR A 167 14.42 -2.56 -6.13
C TYR A 167 15.00 -2.86 -7.50
N THR A 168 14.27 -2.52 -8.56
CA THR A 168 14.74 -2.73 -9.94
C THR A 168 14.40 -1.52 -10.78
N GLY A 169 15.42 -0.92 -11.39
CA GLY A 169 15.27 0.20 -12.31
C GLY A 169 14.43 -0.18 -13.54
N ILE A 170 13.55 0.73 -13.95
CA ILE A 170 12.79 0.66 -15.18
C ILE A 170 13.59 1.39 -16.25
N THR A 171 14.13 0.63 -17.20
CA THR A 171 14.68 1.22 -18.42
C THR A 171 13.53 1.65 -19.34
N PRO A 172 13.53 2.88 -19.88
CA PRO A 172 12.63 3.23 -20.97
C PRO A 172 12.86 2.25 -22.13
N ASP A 173 11.78 1.75 -22.73
CA ASP A 173 11.88 0.92 -23.95
C ASP A 173 12.71 1.67 -25.01
N GLU A 174 13.66 0.97 -25.65
CA GLU A 174 14.50 1.49 -26.75
C GLU A 174 13.70 1.91 -27.99
#